data_AF-A0A9E2I0M5-F1
#
_entry.id   AF-A0A9E2I0M5-F1
#
_cell.length_a   1.000
_cell.length_b   1.000
_cell.length_c   1.000
_cell.angle_alpha   90.00
_cell.angle_beta   90.00
_cell.angle_gamma   90.00
#
_symmetry.space_group_name_H-M   'P 1'
#
loop_
_entity.id
_entity.type
_entity.pdbx_description
1 polymer ?
#
loop_
_entity_poly.entity_id
_entity_poly.type
_entity_poly.pdbx_seq_one_letter_code
_entity_poly.pdbx_strand_id
1 'polypeptide(L)'
;MNEANQIGRQTKLFGFIAEEAQQNRLSVSINRLFKAAGNDAMMIPMNIRKDDFFYTLSNMRNAQLSGAVIGTEYQKEAAEIVDSKSELSELCGACDVVLVEDKKLIGDFIAVQSLFELFDEKGIKKIAVIGGGALAKAIAVKNKNYSLAFYHEYIESLMKMSETLSREIDINRLAQSCDLSQYDAVIDASNAESLAMISKLPPLCIDLKSEKEYSALRQRAGDLGNEYIGYASMLNRFTQNSYNYINNL
;
A
#
# COMPACT_ATOMS: atom_id res chain seq x y z
N MET A 1 16.43 -10.98 -14.03
CA MET A 1 17.73 -11.67 -13.93
C MET A 1 18.02 -12.19 -15.31
N ASN A 2 19.23 -11.98 -15.83
CA ASN A 2 19.68 -12.72 -17.00
C ASN A 2 19.58 -14.25 -16.73
N GLU A 3 19.54 -15.06 -17.79
CA GLU A 3 19.33 -16.50 -17.65
C GLU A 3 20.36 -17.21 -16.74
N ALA A 4 21.52 -16.57 -16.51
CA ALA A 4 22.61 -17.06 -15.68
C ALA A 4 22.52 -16.68 -14.18
N ASN A 5 21.50 -15.93 -13.75
CA ASN A 5 21.41 -15.36 -12.39
C ASN A 5 22.64 -14.51 -11.99
N GLN A 6 23.26 -13.80 -12.94
CA GLN A 6 24.43 -12.96 -12.71
C GLN A 6 24.06 -11.47 -12.78
N ILE A 7 24.70 -10.64 -11.97
CA ILE A 7 24.58 -9.18 -12.05
C ILE A 7 25.70 -8.64 -12.93
N GLY A 8 25.34 -8.04 -14.07
CA GLY A 8 26.26 -7.35 -14.95
C GLY A 8 26.23 -5.82 -14.73
N ARG A 9 27.12 -5.09 -15.41
CA ARG A 9 27.15 -3.61 -15.36
C ARG A 9 25.88 -2.95 -15.90
N GLN A 10 25.14 -3.65 -16.76
CA GLN A 10 23.93 -3.16 -17.43
C GLN A 10 22.65 -3.57 -16.68
N THR A 11 22.76 -4.46 -15.68
CA THR A 11 21.60 -4.98 -14.95
C THR A 11 20.96 -3.86 -14.14
N LYS A 12 19.67 -3.58 -14.37
CA LYS A 12 18.91 -2.61 -13.56
C LYS A 12 18.70 -3.17 -12.15
N LEU A 13 19.05 -2.41 -11.12
CA LEU A 13 18.89 -2.83 -9.72
C LEU A 13 17.75 -2.10 -9.06
N PHE A 14 16.89 -2.82 -8.35
CA PHE A 14 15.80 -2.26 -7.55
C PHE A 14 15.91 -2.69 -6.10
N GLY A 15 15.48 -1.85 -5.17
CA GLY A 15 15.37 -2.17 -3.75
C GLY A 15 13.97 -2.60 -3.35
N PHE A 16 13.86 -3.41 -2.31
CA PHE A 16 12.70 -3.39 -1.42
C PHE A 16 13.19 -2.97 -0.03
N ILE A 17 12.81 -1.76 0.40
CA ILE A 17 13.28 -1.16 1.66
C ILE A 17 12.18 -1.33 2.71
N ALA A 18 12.49 -2.06 3.78
CA ALA A 18 11.64 -2.29 4.94
C ALA A 18 12.51 -2.69 6.14
N GLU A 19 11.99 -2.66 7.36
CA GLU A 19 12.72 -3.17 8.54
C GLU A 19 13.10 -4.65 8.38
N GLU A 20 12.18 -5.42 7.80
CA GLU A 20 12.28 -6.88 7.67
C GLU A 20 12.15 -7.34 6.22
N ALA A 21 12.74 -6.59 5.28
CA ALA A 21 12.63 -6.82 3.84
C ALA A 21 12.97 -8.26 3.41
N GLN A 22 13.97 -8.89 4.02
CA GLN A 22 14.40 -10.27 3.73
C GLN A 22 13.33 -11.33 4.05
N GLN A 23 12.44 -11.05 5.00
CA GLN A 23 11.38 -11.97 5.39
C GLN A 23 10.16 -11.88 4.46
N ASN A 24 10.06 -10.79 3.68
CA ASN A 24 8.99 -10.58 2.72
C ASN A 24 9.32 -11.25 1.38
N ARG A 25 8.34 -11.91 0.77
CA ARG A 25 8.53 -12.62 -0.50
C ARG A 25 8.51 -11.70 -1.72
N LEU A 26 8.21 -10.40 -1.58
CA LEU A 26 8.08 -9.44 -2.68
C LEU A 26 9.29 -9.48 -3.63
N SER A 27 10.52 -9.33 -3.12
CA SER A 27 11.73 -9.31 -3.96
C SER A 27 11.92 -10.63 -4.72
N VAL A 28 11.65 -11.77 -4.08
CA VAL A 28 11.72 -13.09 -4.72
C VAL A 28 10.69 -13.20 -5.84
N SER A 29 9.45 -12.78 -5.58
CA SER A 29 8.37 -12.83 -6.55
C SER A 29 8.62 -11.91 -7.75
N ILE A 30 9.11 -10.68 -7.53
CA ILE A 30 9.49 -9.76 -8.61
C ILE A 30 10.67 -10.30 -9.42
N ASN A 31 11.68 -10.90 -8.77
CA ASN A 31 12.80 -11.53 -9.48
C ASN A 31 12.37 -12.69 -10.38
N ARG A 32 11.33 -13.45 -9.98
CA ARG A 32 10.74 -14.48 -10.84
C ARG A 32 10.08 -13.86 -12.07
N LEU A 33 9.37 -12.74 -11.92
CA LEU A 33 8.78 -12.01 -13.05
C LEU A 33 9.85 -11.47 -14.00
N PHE A 34 10.91 -10.83 -13.48
CA PHE A 34 12.03 -10.40 -14.31
C PHE A 34 12.67 -11.55 -15.08
N LYS A 35 12.86 -12.71 -14.44
CA LYS A 35 13.42 -13.90 -15.12
C LYS A 35 12.48 -14.44 -16.19
N ALA A 36 11.18 -14.56 -15.89
CA ALA A 36 10.19 -15.08 -16.82
C ALA A 36 10.02 -14.18 -18.06
N ALA A 37 10.19 -12.87 -17.90
CA ALA A 37 10.11 -11.89 -18.99
C ALA A 37 11.45 -11.66 -19.73
N GLY A 38 12.56 -12.27 -19.27
CA GLY A 38 13.89 -12.05 -19.85
C GLY A 38 14.50 -10.68 -19.54
N ASN A 39 14.02 -9.98 -18.52
CA ASN A 39 14.51 -8.65 -18.16
C ASN A 39 15.84 -8.76 -17.40
N ASP A 40 16.85 -8.01 -17.84
CA ASP A 40 18.12 -7.86 -17.14
C ASP A 40 17.99 -6.89 -15.94
N ALA A 41 17.16 -7.30 -14.98
CA ALA A 41 16.88 -6.55 -13.76
C ALA A 41 16.86 -7.47 -12.53
N MET A 42 17.12 -6.91 -11.35
CA MET A 42 17.06 -7.61 -10.08
C MET A 42 16.52 -6.71 -8.96
N MET A 43 15.66 -7.26 -8.12
CA MET A 43 15.23 -6.65 -6.86
C MET A 43 15.98 -7.24 -5.67
N ILE A 44 16.50 -6.38 -4.80
CA ILE A 44 17.30 -6.72 -3.63
C ILE A 44 16.49 -6.35 -2.38
N PRO A 45 16.23 -7.29 -1.44
CA PRO A 45 15.65 -6.96 -0.15
C PRO A 45 16.68 -6.22 0.70
N MET A 46 16.30 -5.07 1.26
CA MET A 46 17.15 -4.18 2.04
C MET A 46 16.53 -3.99 3.43
N ASN A 47 17.06 -4.69 4.43
CA ASN A 47 16.66 -4.50 5.83
C ASN A 47 17.26 -3.19 6.34
N ILE A 48 16.42 -2.17 6.48
CA ILE A 48 16.82 -0.83 6.90
C ILE A 48 16.11 -0.50 8.20
N ARG A 49 16.86 -0.06 9.22
CA ARG A 49 16.29 0.41 10.48
C ARG A 49 15.75 1.81 10.30
N LYS A 50 14.78 2.20 11.15
CA LYS A 50 14.16 3.51 11.08
C LYS A 50 15.16 4.67 11.10
N ASP A 51 16.14 4.62 12.00
CA ASP A 51 17.15 5.67 12.13
C ASP A 51 18.07 5.78 10.90
N ASP A 52 18.18 4.70 10.11
CA ASP A 52 19.00 4.63 8.90
C ASP A 52 18.20 4.94 7.62
N PHE A 53 16.87 5.04 7.71
CA PHE A 53 15.99 5.16 6.54
C PHE A 53 16.26 6.43 5.74
N PHE A 54 16.32 7.59 6.42
CA PHE A 54 16.60 8.87 5.77
C PHE A 54 17.91 8.84 4.99
N TYR A 55 18.99 8.35 5.61
CA TYR A 55 20.30 8.28 4.97
C TYR A 55 20.29 7.30 3.79
N THR A 56 19.61 6.17 3.94
CA THR A 56 19.51 5.15 2.89
C THR A 56 18.78 5.69 1.67
N LEU A 57 17.59 6.26 1.86
CA LEU A 57 16.78 6.73 0.75
C LEU A 57 17.41 7.95 0.07
N SER A 58 17.88 8.93 0.84
CA SER A 58 18.49 10.16 0.29
C SER A 58 19.72 9.89 -0.58
N ASN A 59 20.54 8.89 -0.22
CA ASN A 59 21.72 8.49 -0.98
C ASN A 59 21.42 7.58 -2.19
N MET A 60 20.19 7.09 -2.34
CA MET A 60 19.81 6.22 -3.46
C MET A 60 20.06 6.89 -4.82
N ARG A 61 19.97 8.23 -4.89
CA ARG A 61 20.29 9.02 -6.10
C ARG A 61 21.73 8.88 -6.62
N ASN A 62 22.65 8.47 -5.75
CA ASN A 62 24.05 8.25 -6.07
C ASN A 62 24.41 6.76 -6.14
N ALA A 63 23.46 5.87 -5.84
CA ALA A 63 23.63 4.44 -5.90
C ALA A 63 23.40 3.90 -7.32
N GLN A 64 23.70 2.61 -7.55
CA GLN A 64 23.37 1.90 -8.79
C GLN A 64 21.89 1.46 -8.86
N LEU A 65 21.07 1.85 -7.87
CA LEU A 65 19.66 1.53 -7.84
C LEU A 65 18.88 2.42 -8.82
N SER A 66 18.04 1.80 -9.63
CA SER A 66 17.06 2.46 -10.49
C SER A 66 15.78 2.84 -9.74
N GLY A 67 15.56 2.29 -8.54
CA GLY A 67 14.42 2.62 -7.69
C GLY A 67 14.25 1.63 -6.54
N ALA A 68 13.22 1.82 -5.72
CA ALA A 68 12.87 0.95 -4.63
C ALA A 68 11.36 0.92 -4.38
N VAL A 69 10.84 -0.25 -3.97
CA VAL A 69 9.54 -0.37 -3.30
C VAL A 69 9.75 -0.12 -1.80
N ILE A 70 8.83 0.60 -1.17
CA ILE A 70 8.94 1.07 0.22
C ILE A 70 7.90 0.37 1.11
N GLY A 71 8.38 -0.24 2.19
CA GLY A 71 7.56 -0.84 3.24
C GLY A 71 6.64 0.19 3.91
N THR A 72 5.47 -0.25 4.38
CA THR A 72 4.40 0.59 4.92
C THR A 72 4.86 1.52 6.03
N GLU A 73 5.81 1.08 6.86
CA GLU A 73 6.42 1.81 7.95
C GLU A 73 7.17 3.08 7.52
N TYR A 74 7.62 3.15 6.26
CA TYR A 74 8.47 4.21 5.73
C TYR A 74 7.80 5.11 4.69
N GLN A 75 6.57 4.80 4.26
CA GLN A 75 5.98 5.46 3.08
C GLN A 75 5.77 6.97 3.28
N LYS A 76 5.43 7.40 4.50
CA LYS A 76 5.28 8.83 4.83
C LYS A 76 6.62 9.55 4.80
N GLU A 77 7.62 8.98 5.48
CA GLU A 77 8.98 9.53 5.50
C GLU A 77 9.57 9.58 4.08
N ALA A 78 9.29 8.58 3.24
CA ALA A 78 9.69 8.59 1.83
C ALA A 78 9.14 9.79 1.08
N ALA A 79 7.86 10.13 1.28
CA ALA A 79 7.22 11.28 0.63
C ALA A 79 7.83 12.64 1.02
N GLU A 80 8.48 12.72 2.18
CA GLU A 80 9.19 13.92 2.64
C GLU A 80 10.61 14.03 2.07
N ILE A 81 11.22 12.90 1.67
CA ILE A 81 12.61 12.82 1.22
C ILE A 81 12.75 12.98 -0.31
N VAL A 82 11.75 12.52 -1.07
CA VAL A 82 11.79 12.56 -2.55
C VAL A 82 11.79 13.99 -3.11
N ASP A 83 12.41 14.19 -4.26
CA ASP A 83 12.52 15.50 -4.92
C ASP A 83 11.22 15.90 -5.62
N SER A 84 10.47 14.91 -6.13
CA SER A 84 9.16 15.10 -6.73
C SER A 84 8.24 13.92 -6.43
N LYS A 85 6.94 14.15 -6.55
CA LYS A 85 5.89 13.15 -6.28
C LYS A 85 4.88 13.13 -7.42
N SER A 86 4.27 11.97 -7.65
CA SER A 86 3.04 11.90 -8.44
C SER A 86 1.91 12.68 -7.75
N GLU A 87 0.89 13.09 -8.51
CA GLU A 87 -0.28 13.77 -7.95
C GLU A 87 -0.94 12.95 -6.83
N LEU A 88 -1.03 11.63 -7.00
CA LEU A 88 -1.61 10.75 -6.00
C LEU A 88 -0.75 10.71 -4.73
N SER A 89 0.57 10.61 -4.89
CA SER A 89 1.50 10.59 -3.76
C SER A 89 1.50 11.91 -2.98
N GLU A 90 1.45 13.04 -3.68
CA GLU A 90 1.31 14.38 -3.09
C GLU A 90 0.03 14.47 -2.24
N LEU A 91 -1.13 14.10 -2.81
CA LEU A 91 -2.41 14.13 -2.10
C LEU A 91 -2.43 13.20 -0.88
N CYS A 92 -1.84 12.01 -1.00
CA CYS A 92 -1.84 11.01 0.06
C CYS A 92 -0.82 11.30 1.15
N GLY A 93 0.26 12.02 0.82
CA GLY A 93 1.41 12.25 1.70
C GLY A 93 2.20 10.97 1.97
N ALA A 94 2.32 10.09 0.98
CA ALA A 94 3.02 8.81 1.09
C ALA A 94 3.55 8.33 -0.27
N CYS A 95 4.70 7.65 -0.26
CA CYS A 95 5.25 6.96 -1.42
C CYS A 95 5.46 5.48 -1.08
N ASP A 96 4.93 4.57 -1.88
CA ASP A 96 5.23 3.14 -1.77
C ASP A 96 6.22 2.66 -2.85
N VAL A 97 6.55 3.53 -3.81
CA VAL A 97 7.62 3.35 -4.79
C VAL A 97 8.40 4.66 -4.92
N VAL A 98 9.72 4.54 -5.06
CA VAL A 98 10.61 5.65 -5.38
C VAL A 98 11.49 5.25 -6.57
N LEU A 99 11.54 6.07 -7.60
CA LEU A 99 12.39 5.88 -8.78
C LEU A 99 13.59 6.82 -8.75
N VAL A 100 14.69 6.40 -9.37
CA VAL A 100 15.87 7.25 -9.57
C VAL A 100 15.97 7.65 -11.03
N GLU A 101 15.76 8.94 -11.31
CA GLU A 101 15.87 9.51 -12.65
C GLU A 101 16.77 10.74 -12.60
N ASP A 102 17.84 10.78 -13.40
CA ASP A 102 18.79 11.90 -13.44
C ASP A 102 19.26 12.37 -12.04
N LYS A 103 19.54 11.40 -11.16
CA LYS A 103 19.92 11.61 -9.75
C LYS A 103 18.86 12.35 -8.91
N LYS A 104 17.60 12.32 -9.33
CA LYS A 104 16.43 12.74 -8.56
C LYS A 104 15.64 11.52 -8.12
N LEU A 105 15.02 11.64 -6.95
CA LEU A 105 14.12 10.67 -6.38
C LEU A 105 12.70 11.09 -6.70
N ILE A 106 11.98 10.26 -7.43
CA ILE A 106 10.58 10.49 -7.83
C ILE A 106 9.71 9.51 -7.08
N GLY A 107 8.84 10.00 -6.21
CA GLY A 107 7.94 9.20 -5.39
C GLY A 107 6.57 8.98 -6.03
N ASP A 108 6.02 7.78 -5.88
CA ASP A 108 4.66 7.44 -6.30
C ASP A 108 3.98 6.52 -5.29
N PHE A 109 2.66 6.39 -5.41
CA PHE A 109 1.81 5.57 -4.55
C PHE A 109 0.89 4.67 -5.40
N ILE A 110 1.22 3.39 -5.51
CA ILE A 110 0.60 2.47 -6.48
C ILE A 110 -0.21 1.33 -5.85
N ALA A 111 -0.05 1.04 -4.56
CA ALA A 111 -0.63 -0.12 -3.88
C ALA A 111 -2.17 -0.16 -4.00
N VAL A 112 -2.81 1.01 -4.03
CA VAL A 112 -4.27 1.12 -4.14
C VAL A 112 -4.84 0.44 -5.39
N GLN A 113 -4.06 0.36 -6.48
CA GLN A 113 -4.51 -0.27 -7.73
C GLN A 113 -4.86 -1.75 -7.53
N SER A 114 -4.08 -2.46 -6.72
CA SER A 114 -4.30 -3.89 -6.44
C SER A 114 -5.61 -4.15 -5.69
N LEU A 115 -6.07 -3.18 -4.90
CA LEU A 115 -7.36 -3.26 -4.21
C LEU A 115 -8.51 -3.12 -5.21
N PHE A 116 -8.43 -2.16 -6.13
CA PHE A 116 -9.48 -1.97 -7.14
C PHE A 116 -9.61 -3.17 -8.07
N GLU A 117 -8.50 -3.78 -8.48
CA GLU A 117 -8.53 -5.03 -9.26
C GLU A 117 -9.23 -6.16 -8.52
N LEU A 118 -8.97 -6.32 -7.21
CA LEU A 118 -9.70 -7.27 -6.38
C LEU A 118 -11.20 -6.94 -6.32
N PHE A 119 -11.56 -5.67 -6.18
CA PHE A 119 -12.96 -5.24 -6.12
C PHE A 119 -13.70 -5.48 -7.42
N ASP A 120 -13.09 -5.17 -8.56
CA ASP A 120 -13.68 -5.42 -9.87
C ASP A 120 -13.87 -6.94 -10.09
N GLU A 121 -12.88 -7.77 -9.75
CA GLU A 121 -12.99 -9.23 -9.86
C GLU A 121 -14.08 -9.84 -8.97
N LYS A 122 -14.24 -9.33 -7.74
CA LYS A 122 -15.28 -9.78 -6.80
C LYS A 122 -16.62 -9.09 -7.01
N GLY A 123 -16.76 -8.18 -7.98
CA GLY A 123 -17.99 -7.45 -8.25
C GLY A 123 -18.42 -6.49 -7.13
N ILE A 124 -17.47 -6.04 -6.31
CA ILE A 124 -17.69 -5.15 -5.17
C ILE A 124 -18.11 -3.76 -5.66
N LYS A 125 -19.12 -3.15 -5.02
CA LYS A 125 -19.61 -1.80 -5.36
C LYS A 125 -19.73 -0.87 -4.16
N LYS A 126 -20.09 -1.38 -2.99
CA LYS A 126 -20.25 -0.60 -1.75
C LYS A 126 -19.16 -0.98 -0.76
N ILE A 127 -18.36 0.01 -0.35
CA ILE A 127 -17.17 -0.23 0.47
C ILE A 127 -17.19 0.69 1.68
N ALA A 128 -17.07 0.12 2.86
CA ALA A 128 -16.71 0.86 4.07
C ALA A 128 -15.19 0.95 4.19
N VAL A 129 -14.65 2.14 4.43
CA VAL A 129 -13.22 2.37 4.64
C VAL A 129 -13.02 2.92 6.04
N ILE A 130 -12.29 2.19 6.87
CA ILE A 130 -11.96 2.62 8.23
C ILE A 130 -10.60 3.33 8.20
N GLY A 131 -10.53 4.59 8.61
CA GLY A 131 -9.31 5.39 8.60
C GLY A 131 -9.36 6.63 7.72
N GLY A 132 -8.41 7.54 7.96
CA GLY A 132 -8.21 8.77 7.16
C GLY A 132 -6.77 8.95 6.66
N GLY A 133 -5.98 7.87 6.65
CA GLY A 133 -4.57 7.88 6.26
C GLY A 133 -4.33 7.86 4.75
N ALA A 134 -3.08 7.64 4.34
CA ALA A 134 -2.66 7.64 2.94
C ALA A 134 -3.47 6.67 2.07
N LEU A 135 -3.70 5.43 2.54
CA LEU A 135 -4.49 4.45 1.82
C LEU A 135 -5.96 4.89 1.66
N ALA A 136 -6.58 5.42 2.71
CA ALA A 136 -7.95 5.94 2.65
C ALA A 136 -8.07 7.11 1.66
N LYS A 137 -7.10 8.03 1.68
CA LYS A 137 -7.00 9.12 0.69
C LYS A 137 -6.86 8.59 -0.74
N ALA A 138 -6.01 7.60 -0.95
CA ALA A 138 -5.81 7.01 -2.27
C ALA A 138 -7.09 6.35 -2.79
N ILE A 139 -7.80 5.60 -1.93
CA ILE A 139 -9.09 4.97 -2.24
C ILE A 139 -10.12 6.04 -2.62
N ALA A 140 -10.19 7.13 -1.85
CA ALA A 140 -11.10 8.22 -2.15
C ALA A 140 -10.82 8.81 -3.54
N VAL A 141 -9.55 9.15 -3.85
CA VAL A 141 -9.13 9.84 -5.10
C VAL A 141 -9.39 9.02 -6.36
N LYS A 142 -9.07 7.73 -6.33
CA LYS A 142 -9.12 6.88 -7.53
C LYS A 142 -10.51 6.30 -7.81
N ASN A 143 -11.50 6.61 -6.98
CA ASN A 143 -12.84 6.08 -7.12
C ASN A 143 -13.66 6.79 -8.21
N LYS A 144 -14.07 6.03 -9.24
CA LYS A 144 -15.16 6.42 -10.15
C LYS A 144 -16.36 5.45 -10.17
N ASN A 145 -16.21 4.25 -9.61
CA ASN A 145 -17.12 3.12 -9.82
C ASN A 145 -17.69 2.52 -8.52
N TYR A 146 -17.31 3.06 -7.36
CA TYR A 146 -17.64 2.53 -6.04
C TYR A 146 -18.42 3.56 -5.22
N SER A 147 -19.32 3.08 -4.38
CA SER A 147 -19.92 3.86 -3.29
C SER A 147 -19.05 3.65 -2.05
N LEU A 148 -18.42 4.72 -1.59
CA LEU A 148 -17.49 4.68 -0.45
C LEU A 148 -18.10 5.41 0.74
N ALA A 149 -18.03 4.77 1.91
CA ALA A 149 -18.32 5.39 3.19
C ALA A 149 -17.09 5.31 4.09
N PHE A 150 -16.64 6.44 4.62
CA PHE A 150 -15.45 6.52 5.46
C PHE A 150 -15.83 6.57 6.92
N TYR A 151 -15.14 5.77 7.73
CA TYR A 151 -15.39 5.56 9.14
C TYR A 151 -14.16 5.91 9.97
N HIS A 152 -14.34 6.70 11.02
CA HIS A 152 -13.27 7.03 11.95
C HIS A 152 -13.84 7.29 13.35
N GLU A 153 -13.05 7.06 14.40
CA GLU A 153 -13.46 7.40 15.78
C GLU A 153 -13.61 8.93 15.95
N TYR A 154 -12.67 9.66 15.35
CA TYR A 154 -12.63 11.13 15.30
C TYR A 154 -13.08 11.63 13.92
N ILE A 155 -14.30 12.17 13.84
CA ILE A 155 -14.88 12.70 12.60
C ILE A 155 -13.99 13.78 11.97
N GLU A 156 -13.33 14.57 12.81
CA GLU A 156 -12.44 15.65 12.44
C GLU A 156 -11.29 15.18 11.54
N SER A 157 -10.81 13.93 11.72
CA SER A 157 -9.80 13.34 10.84
C SER A 157 -10.33 13.15 9.42
N LEU A 158 -11.59 12.74 9.27
CA LEU A 158 -12.23 12.59 7.96
C LEU A 158 -12.58 13.94 7.33
N MET A 159 -12.96 14.93 8.13
CA MET A 159 -13.18 16.30 7.65
C MET A 159 -11.89 16.90 7.09
N LYS A 160 -10.76 16.76 7.81
CA LYS A 160 -9.43 17.19 7.32
C LYS A 160 -9.03 16.45 6.05
N MET A 161 -9.35 15.16 5.95
CA MET A 161 -9.13 14.39 4.73
C MET A 161 -9.97 14.94 3.57
N SER A 162 -11.26 15.19 3.78
CA SER A 162 -12.16 15.79 2.77
C SER A 162 -11.65 17.14 2.26
N GLU A 163 -11.19 18.00 3.18
CA GLU A 163 -10.58 19.29 2.87
C GLU A 163 -9.28 19.13 2.07
N THR A 164 -8.37 18.27 2.53
CA THR A 164 -7.09 17.97 1.84
C THR A 164 -7.33 17.50 0.41
N LEU A 165 -8.36 16.67 0.20
CA LEU A 165 -8.71 16.15 -1.11
C LEU A 165 -9.55 17.11 -1.95
N SER A 166 -9.95 18.26 -1.38
CA SER A 166 -10.89 19.21 -1.98
C SER A 166 -12.13 18.52 -2.54
N ARG A 167 -12.68 17.56 -1.77
CA ARG A 167 -13.78 16.69 -2.21
C ARG A 167 -14.63 16.22 -1.05
N GLU A 168 -15.94 16.24 -1.26
CA GLU A 168 -16.92 15.65 -0.35
C GLU A 168 -16.75 14.11 -0.31
N ILE A 169 -16.73 13.57 0.90
CA ILE A 169 -16.72 12.13 1.17
C ILE A 169 -17.85 11.83 2.14
N ASP A 170 -18.38 10.61 2.12
CA ASP A 170 -19.38 10.16 3.09
C ASP A 170 -18.68 9.89 4.44
N ILE A 171 -18.88 10.78 5.41
CA ILE A 171 -18.20 10.79 6.70
C ILE A 171 -19.07 10.15 7.77
N ASN A 172 -18.55 9.11 8.39
CA ASN A 172 -19.24 8.34 9.43
C ASN A 172 -18.35 8.19 10.67
N ARG A 173 -18.98 8.19 11.84
CA ARG A 173 -18.30 7.90 13.11
C ARG A 173 -18.31 6.41 13.38
N LEU A 174 -17.19 5.85 13.82
CA LEU A 174 -17.16 4.55 14.49
C LEU A 174 -17.74 4.68 15.90
N ALA A 175 -19.06 4.65 15.99
CA ALA A 175 -19.79 4.65 17.25
C ALA A 175 -19.99 3.22 17.79
N GLN A 176 -20.51 3.10 19.02
CA GLN A 176 -20.90 1.82 19.57
C GLN A 176 -21.96 1.13 18.68
N SER A 177 -21.83 -0.19 18.53
CA SER A 177 -22.75 -1.04 17.76
C SER A 177 -22.85 -0.68 16.27
N CYS A 178 -21.73 -0.31 15.65
CA CYS A 178 -21.67 0.03 14.22
C CYS A 178 -21.98 -1.21 13.34
N ASP A 179 -23.01 -1.13 12.49
CA ASP A 179 -23.38 -2.20 11.56
C ASP A 179 -22.86 -1.88 10.15
N LEU A 180 -21.92 -2.69 9.67
CA LEU A 180 -21.32 -2.56 8.33
C LEU A 180 -21.82 -3.64 7.35
N SER A 181 -22.83 -4.42 7.71
CA SER A 181 -23.34 -5.53 6.87
C SER A 181 -24.02 -5.08 5.58
N GLN A 182 -24.35 -3.79 5.47
CA GLN A 182 -24.94 -3.19 4.26
C GLN A 182 -23.93 -2.95 3.13
N TYR A 183 -22.63 -3.06 3.41
CA TYR A 183 -21.56 -2.94 2.43
C TYR A 183 -21.21 -4.31 1.84
N ASP A 184 -20.55 -4.31 0.69
CA ASP A 184 -20.02 -5.54 0.07
C ASP A 184 -18.65 -5.89 0.69
N ALA A 185 -17.87 -4.86 1.03
CA ALA A 185 -16.55 -4.99 1.63
C ALA A 185 -16.27 -3.91 2.69
N VAL A 186 -15.36 -4.22 3.62
CA VAL A 186 -14.73 -3.25 4.51
C VAL A 186 -13.21 -3.33 4.38
N ILE A 187 -12.56 -2.17 4.37
CA ILE A 187 -11.10 -2.03 4.37
C ILE A 187 -10.67 -1.34 5.66
N ASP A 188 -9.75 -1.95 6.40
CA ASP A 188 -9.07 -1.27 7.50
C ASP A 188 -7.80 -0.56 6.99
N ALA A 189 -7.91 0.76 6.83
CA ALA A 189 -6.85 1.69 6.48
C ALA A 189 -6.44 2.56 7.69
N SER A 190 -6.68 2.06 8.91
CA SER A 190 -6.41 2.75 10.17
C SER A 190 -5.34 2.03 11.01
N ASN A 191 -4.95 2.67 12.10
CA ASN A 191 -4.12 2.10 13.16
C ASN A 191 -4.95 1.81 14.43
N ALA A 192 -6.24 1.52 14.27
CA ALA A 192 -7.11 1.25 15.42
C ALA A 192 -6.62 0.03 16.21
N GLU A 193 -6.56 0.16 17.53
CA GLU A 193 -6.18 -0.94 18.43
C GLU A 193 -7.33 -1.93 18.62
N SER A 194 -8.57 -1.53 18.33
CA SER A 194 -9.74 -2.39 18.43
C SER A 194 -10.83 -1.95 17.46
N LEU A 195 -11.56 -2.93 16.94
CA LEU A 195 -12.79 -2.74 16.16
C LEU A 195 -13.99 -3.45 16.82
N ALA A 196 -13.94 -3.67 18.13
CA ALA A 196 -14.98 -4.37 18.90
C ALA A 196 -16.36 -3.66 18.83
N MET A 197 -16.38 -2.36 18.53
CA MET A 197 -17.62 -1.59 18.37
C MET A 197 -18.45 -2.01 17.14
N ILE A 198 -17.84 -2.69 16.16
CA ILE A 198 -18.53 -3.15 14.94
C ILE A 198 -19.37 -4.38 15.27
N SER A 199 -20.69 -4.28 15.20
CA SER A 199 -21.62 -5.36 15.55
C SER A 199 -21.81 -6.39 14.43
N LYS A 200 -21.70 -5.96 13.16
CA LYS A 200 -21.75 -6.83 11.98
C LYS A 200 -20.80 -6.34 10.91
N LEU A 201 -20.13 -7.28 10.25
CA LEU A 201 -19.21 -7.03 9.15
C LEU A 201 -19.85 -7.44 7.82
N PRO A 202 -19.42 -6.83 6.70
CA PRO A 202 -19.79 -7.28 5.37
C PRO A 202 -19.16 -8.65 5.05
N PRO A 203 -19.55 -9.30 3.94
CA PRO A 203 -18.97 -10.58 3.54
C PRO A 203 -17.44 -10.55 3.41
N LEU A 204 -16.87 -9.44 2.93
CA LEU A 204 -15.44 -9.32 2.66
C LEU A 204 -14.76 -8.30 3.58
N CYS A 205 -13.80 -8.75 4.38
CA CYS A 205 -12.97 -7.90 5.23
C CYS A 205 -11.52 -7.86 4.71
N ILE A 206 -10.95 -6.68 4.49
CA ILE A 206 -9.61 -6.53 3.90
C ILE A 206 -8.73 -5.63 4.77
N ASP A 207 -7.49 -6.03 4.98
CA ASP A 207 -6.45 -5.20 5.60
C ASP A 207 -5.11 -5.41 4.90
N LEU A 208 -4.34 -4.34 4.75
CA LEU A 208 -3.02 -4.32 4.10
C LEU A 208 -1.86 -4.28 5.10
N LYS A 209 -2.13 -4.31 6.40
CA LYS A 209 -1.11 -4.53 7.44
C LYS A 209 -0.35 -5.83 7.19
N SER A 210 0.96 -5.78 7.40
CA SER A 210 1.83 -6.96 7.28
C SER A 210 1.44 -8.06 8.28
N GLU A 211 1.96 -9.27 8.07
CA GLU A 211 1.64 -10.41 8.95
C GLU A 211 2.08 -10.21 10.40
N LYS A 212 3.10 -9.37 10.62
CA LYS A 212 3.64 -9.04 11.95
C LYS A 212 2.90 -7.90 12.63
N GLU A 213 2.19 -7.09 11.88
CA GLU A 213 1.38 -6.01 12.41
C GLU A 213 0.07 -6.57 12.97
N TYR A 214 -0.31 -6.04 14.13
CA TYR A 214 -1.62 -6.33 14.71
C TYR A 214 -2.72 -5.74 13.82
N SER A 215 -3.73 -6.55 13.53
CA SER A 215 -4.88 -6.17 12.71
C SER A 215 -6.16 -6.33 13.53
N ALA A 216 -6.72 -5.19 13.95
CA ALA A 216 -8.01 -5.17 14.66
C ALA A 216 -9.14 -5.73 13.80
N LEU A 217 -9.10 -5.54 12.47
CA LEU A 217 -10.08 -6.11 11.56
C LEU A 217 -9.95 -7.62 11.44
N ARG A 218 -8.72 -8.17 11.42
CA ARG A 218 -8.49 -9.63 11.42
C ARG A 218 -9.10 -10.28 12.66
N GLN A 219 -8.83 -9.69 13.83
CA GLN A 219 -9.41 -10.17 15.08
C GLN A 219 -10.93 -10.08 15.03
N ARG A 220 -11.48 -8.93 14.63
CA ARG A 220 -12.94 -8.74 14.62
C ARG A 220 -13.66 -9.64 13.63
N ALA A 221 -13.09 -9.86 12.45
CA ALA A 221 -13.60 -10.82 11.47
C ALA A 221 -13.61 -12.24 12.03
N GLY A 222 -12.57 -12.63 12.77
CA GLY A 222 -12.52 -13.91 13.49
C GLY A 222 -13.62 -14.04 14.54
N ASP A 223 -13.82 -13.02 15.37
CA ASP A 223 -14.86 -13.00 16.41
C ASP A 223 -16.28 -13.15 15.84
N LEU A 224 -16.52 -12.61 14.64
CA LEU A 224 -17.83 -12.60 13.98
C LEU A 224 -17.99 -13.70 12.91
N GLY A 225 -16.95 -14.48 12.63
CA GLY A 225 -16.98 -15.56 11.64
C GLY A 225 -17.00 -15.10 10.18
N ASN A 226 -16.43 -13.94 9.87
CA ASN A 226 -16.36 -13.36 8.52
C ASN A 226 -15.08 -13.75 7.76
N GLU A 227 -15.14 -13.77 6.43
CA GLU A 227 -13.96 -13.93 5.57
C GLU A 227 -13.02 -12.72 5.71
N TYR A 228 -11.72 -13.00 5.82
CA TYR A 228 -10.67 -12.00 5.92
C TYR A 228 -9.59 -12.21 4.87
N ILE A 229 -9.24 -11.14 4.16
CA ILE A 229 -8.12 -11.06 3.22
C ILE A 229 -7.06 -10.12 3.79
N GLY A 230 -5.91 -10.67 4.17
CA GLY A 230 -4.76 -9.90 4.62
C GLY A 230 -3.72 -9.63 3.51
N TYR A 231 -2.67 -8.90 3.86
CA TYR A 231 -1.54 -8.59 2.98
C TYR A 231 -0.99 -9.79 2.21
N ALA A 232 -0.81 -10.94 2.87
CA ALA A 232 -0.25 -12.13 2.23
C ALA A 232 -1.08 -12.65 1.05
N SER A 233 -2.41 -12.52 1.13
CA SER A 233 -3.32 -12.88 0.03
C SER A 233 -3.28 -11.87 -1.12
N MET A 234 -2.93 -10.61 -0.81
CA MET A 234 -2.78 -9.52 -1.80
C MET A 234 -1.38 -9.45 -2.42
N LEU A 235 -0.39 -10.13 -1.83
CA LEU A 235 1.02 -10.00 -2.21
C LEU A 235 1.28 -10.30 -3.69
N ASN A 236 0.59 -11.27 -4.28
CA ASN A 236 0.75 -11.58 -5.71
C ASN A 236 0.30 -10.41 -6.59
N ARG A 237 -0.80 -9.73 -6.23
CA ARG A 237 -1.29 -8.55 -6.96
C ARG A 237 -0.35 -7.38 -6.79
N PHE A 238 0.09 -7.11 -5.55
CA PHE A 238 1.09 -6.08 -5.29
C PHE A 238 2.38 -6.32 -6.09
N THR A 239 2.87 -7.56 -6.09
CA THR A 239 4.06 -7.95 -6.85
C THR A 239 3.87 -7.65 -8.33
N GLN A 240 2.74 -8.06 -8.92
CA GLN A 240 2.49 -7.86 -10.34
C GLN A 240 2.40 -6.36 -10.69
N ASN A 241 1.70 -5.57 -9.86
CA ASN A 241 1.54 -4.15 -10.08
C ASN A 241 2.84 -3.37 -9.89
N SER A 242 3.63 -3.71 -8.86
CA SER A 242 4.98 -3.15 -8.69
C SER A 242 5.90 -3.52 -9.85
N TYR A 243 5.87 -4.77 -10.32
CA TYR A 243 6.64 -5.18 -11.50
C TYR A 243 6.23 -4.42 -12.75
N ASN A 244 4.93 -4.31 -13.04
CA ASN A 244 4.42 -3.58 -14.19
C ASN A 244 4.83 -2.10 -14.13
N TYR A 245 4.70 -1.47 -12.97
CA TYR A 245 5.08 -0.08 -12.77
C TYR A 245 6.57 0.16 -13.01
N ILE A 246 7.42 -0.66 -12.39
CA ILE A 246 8.88 -0.53 -12.48
C ILE A 246 9.41 -0.88 -13.88
N ASN A 247 8.76 -1.82 -14.58
CA ASN A 247 9.20 -2.29 -15.89
C ASN A 247 8.73 -1.42 -17.06
N ASN A 248 7.66 -0.63 -16.88
CA ASN A 248 7.12 0.26 -17.91
C ASN A 248 7.81 1.64 -17.96
N LEU A 249 9.02 1.75 -17.42
CA LEU A 249 9.92 2.91 -17.52
C LEU A 249 10.83 2.85 -18.73
#